data_AF-A0AAD5LH75-F1
#
_entry.id   AF-A0AAD5LH75-F1
#
_cell.length_a   1.000
_cell.length_b   1.000
_cell.length_c   1.000
_cell.angle_alpha   90.00
_cell.angle_beta   90.00
_cell.angle_gamma   90.00
#
_symmetry.space_group_name_H-M   'P 1'
#
loop_
_entity.id
_entity.type
_entity.pdbx_description
1 polymer ?
#
loop_
_entity_poly.entity_id
_entity_poly.type
_entity_poly.pdbx_seq_one_letter_code
_entity_poly.pdbx_strand_id
1 'polypeptide(L)'
;MLKLLCGTYNFWFLSLMNVVFMTSLCMLWLDVRVLVVPMSWWEYQNAVLTDANLRNMRQVVVVSVVNIFIVGFIFFAVTLQIMPDMREALVFDGARRSVAVHEVTAHSVVTLIILLLRLAFRYRATLKNKEAKDNIIQCISYVCMVKPRLVIENPSLAGRAMALAKRNSSRRRRWWRRRDALTKVPDEWIGRRCAVRLRLVHRGHKYLADDIVLANFVLHYQRRLLSQLAGSFDVAFLSFQFSVLTLCVCDLFQWDFPSVTMSATLWLWIHWILTLDALVPIQRLRWGFRIEYTTLVLVMLFIGQAVLYNELIAWNTLRLQDRVFLEFRVGSRRLAWRVVPMLMSRMVITSVWTLRLLWRVWRRHDADELIMIHGDVEYNYTSSATDQAR
;
A
#
# COMPACT_ATOMS: atom_id res chain seq x y z
N MET A 1 -12.42 20.37 -2.41
CA MET A 1 -12.05 18.93 -2.33
C MET A 1 -11.36 18.46 -3.60
N LEU A 2 -11.95 18.58 -4.79
CA LEU A 2 -11.33 18.22 -6.08
C LEU A 2 -9.85 18.64 -6.25
N LYS A 3 -9.49 19.90 -5.96
CA LYS A 3 -8.08 20.37 -6.04
C LYS A 3 -7.13 19.59 -5.13
N LEU A 4 -7.59 19.17 -3.95
CA LEU A 4 -6.82 18.28 -3.09
C LEU A 4 -6.71 16.88 -3.71
N LEU A 5 -7.72 16.41 -4.47
CA LEU A 5 -7.82 15.02 -4.97
C LEU A 5 -6.78 14.80 -6.04
N CYS A 6 -6.74 15.75 -6.97
CA CYS A 6 -5.71 15.89 -7.97
C CYS A 6 -4.32 16.17 -7.36
N GLY A 7 -4.21 16.46 -6.06
CA GLY A 7 -2.93 16.52 -5.36
C GLY A 7 -2.49 15.19 -4.76
N THR A 8 -3.37 14.18 -4.72
CA THR A 8 -3.07 12.89 -4.09
C THR A 8 -2.39 11.93 -5.05
N TYR A 9 -1.37 11.24 -4.57
CA TYR A 9 -0.70 10.19 -5.33
C TYR A 9 -1.66 9.07 -5.75
N ASN A 10 -2.61 8.67 -4.88
CA ASN A 10 -3.53 7.56 -5.19
C ASN A 10 -4.38 7.87 -6.42
N PHE A 11 -4.81 9.13 -6.59
CA PHE A 11 -5.55 9.59 -7.76
C PHE A 11 -4.69 9.45 -9.03
N TRP A 12 -3.48 10.00 -9.03
CA TRP A 12 -2.58 9.94 -10.18
C TRP A 12 -2.17 8.51 -10.54
N PHE A 13 -1.87 7.69 -9.53
CA PHE A 13 -1.49 6.30 -9.76
C PHE A 13 -2.63 5.50 -10.39
N LEU A 14 -3.86 5.62 -9.87
CA LEU A 14 -5.02 4.95 -10.44
C LEU A 14 -5.34 5.46 -11.85
N SER A 15 -5.25 6.77 -12.06
CA SER A 15 -5.45 7.42 -13.37
C SER A 15 -4.41 6.95 -14.39
N LEU A 16 -3.13 6.89 -14.00
CA LEU A 16 -2.04 6.41 -14.85
C LEU A 16 -2.23 4.93 -15.22
N MET A 17 -2.53 4.07 -14.25
CA MET A 17 -2.79 2.66 -14.51
C MET A 17 -4.01 2.46 -15.43
N ASN A 18 -5.04 3.30 -15.28
CA ASN A 18 -6.18 3.30 -16.16
C ASN A 18 -5.80 3.74 -17.59
N VAL A 19 -4.97 4.78 -17.74
CA VAL A 19 -4.45 5.17 -19.06
C VAL A 19 -3.66 4.04 -19.69
N VAL A 20 -2.74 3.39 -18.97
CA VAL A 20 -1.95 2.25 -19.48
C VAL A 20 -2.85 1.10 -19.92
N PHE A 21 -3.88 0.78 -19.13
CA PHE A 21 -4.86 -0.25 -19.50
C PHE A 21 -5.62 0.13 -20.77
N MET A 22 -6.14 1.35 -20.84
CA MET A 22 -6.93 1.83 -21.98
C MET A 22 -6.09 1.92 -23.26
N THR A 23 -4.85 2.41 -23.18
CA THR A 23 -3.94 2.42 -24.35
C THR A 23 -3.60 1.00 -24.80
N SER A 24 -3.39 0.06 -23.88
CA SER A 24 -3.15 -1.34 -24.22
C SER A 24 -4.37 -1.99 -24.89
N LEU A 25 -5.59 -1.67 -24.45
CA LEU A 25 -6.81 -2.12 -25.12
C LEU A 25 -6.98 -1.50 -26.52
N CYS A 26 -6.67 -0.21 -26.69
CA CYS A 26 -6.70 0.42 -28.02
C CYS A 26 -5.78 -0.31 -29.00
N MET A 27 -4.57 -0.66 -28.56
CA MET A 27 -3.59 -1.39 -29.37
C MET A 27 -4.06 -2.81 -29.72
N LEU A 28 -4.80 -3.48 -28.84
CA LEU A 28 -5.37 -4.81 -29.12
C LEU A 28 -6.54 -4.75 -30.10
N TRP A 29 -7.38 -3.71 -30.01
CA TRP A 29 -8.64 -3.68 -30.75
C TRP A 29 -8.56 -3.03 -32.12
N LEU A 30 -7.73 -2.00 -32.34
CA LEU A 30 -7.44 -1.29 -33.62
C LEU A 30 -8.59 -1.09 -34.65
N ASP A 31 -9.84 -1.32 -34.26
CA ASP A 31 -11.07 -1.27 -35.05
C ASP A 31 -12.01 -0.20 -34.48
N VAL A 32 -13.24 -0.12 -35.00
CA VAL A 32 -14.32 0.74 -34.50
C VAL A 32 -14.59 0.58 -32.99
N ARG A 33 -14.26 -0.61 -32.42
CA ARG A 33 -14.33 -0.90 -30.97
C ARG A 33 -13.51 0.07 -30.12
N VAL A 34 -12.46 0.68 -30.68
CA VAL A 34 -11.62 1.67 -29.99
C VAL A 34 -12.43 2.89 -29.52
N LEU A 35 -13.56 3.21 -30.15
CA LEU A 35 -14.44 4.31 -29.73
C LEU A 35 -15.03 4.12 -28.33
N VAL A 36 -15.14 2.86 -27.86
CA VAL A 36 -15.63 2.54 -26.50
C VAL A 36 -14.57 2.87 -25.44
N VAL A 37 -13.29 2.93 -25.81
CA VAL A 37 -12.17 3.08 -24.86
C VAL A 37 -12.16 4.47 -24.20
N PRO A 38 -12.27 5.61 -24.92
CA PRO A 38 -12.37 6.93 -24.29
C PRO A 38 -13.61 7.07 -23.39
N MET A 39 -14.74 6.50 -23.80
CA MET A 39 -15.98 6.49 -23.00
C MET A 39 -15.77 5.73 -21.69
N SER A 40 -15.17 4.55 -21.75
CA SER A 40 -14.84 3.75 -20.57
C SER A 40 -13.83 4.48 -19.69
N TRP A 41 -12.78 5.08 -20.27
CA TRP A 41 -11.80 5.87 -19.52
C TRP A 41 -12.47 7.01 -18.75
N TRP A 42 -13.38 7.75 -19.40
CA TRP A 42 -14.14 8.82 -18.78
C TRP A 42 -15.02 8.31 -17.63
N GLU A 43 -15.67 7.16 -17.79
CA GLU A 43 -16.46 6.53 -16.74
C GLU A 43 -15.61 6.15 -15.52
N TYR A 44 -14.42 5.58 -15.73
CA TYR A 44 -13.47 5.31 -14.63
C TYR A 44 -13.05 6.59 -13.91
N GLN A 45 -12.73 7.66 -14.65
CA GLN A 45 -12.38 8.93 -14.03
C GLN A 45 -13.55 9.52 -13.25
N ASN A 46 -14.77 9.45 -13.77
CA ASN A 46 -15.96 9.90 -13.05
C ASN A 46 -16.21 9.08 -11.78
N ALA A 47 -16.00 7.76 -11.80
CA ALA A 47 -16.10 6.92 -10.62
C ALA A 47 -15.09 7.35 -9.54
N VAL A 48 -13.86 7.67 -9.94
CA VAL A 48 -12.81 8.18 -9.05
C VAL A 48 -13.10 9.60 -8.57
N LEU A 49 -13.65 10.47 -9.40
CA LEU A 49 -14.03 11.84 -9.01
C LEU A 49 -15.26 11.86 -8.10
N THR A 50 -16.15 10.88 -8.24
CA THR A 50 -17.30 10.68 -7.34
C THR A 50 -16.86 10.39 -5.91
N ASP A 51 -15.62 9.90 -5.71
CA ASP A 51 -14.95 9.78 -4.39
C ASP A 51 -14.96 11.09 -3.60
N ALA A 52 -14.85 12.23 -4.29
CA ALA A 52 -14.92 13.55 -3.67
C ALA A 52 -16.32 13.89 -3.13
N ASN A 53 -17.36 13.19 -3.60
CA ASN A 53 -18.73 13.38 -3.16
C ASN A 53 -19.09 12.40 -2.02
N LEU A 54 -18.80 12.85 -0.79
CA LEU A 54 -18.96 12.06 0.45
C LEU A 54 -20.40 11.62 0.77
N ARG A 55 -21.41 12.14 0.03
CA ARG A 55 -22.82 11.77 0.23
C ARG A 55 -23.15 10.37 -0.30
N ASN A 56 -22.43 9.87 -1.32
CA ASN A 56 -22.79 8.62 -2.01
C ASN A 56 -21.74 7.51 -1.86
N MET A 57 -21.17 7.33 -0.66
CA MET A 57 -20.14 6.31 -0.40
C MET A 57 -20.57 4.88 -0.78
N ARG A 58 -21.86 4.53 -0.60
CA ARG A 58 -22.41 3.22 -1.00
C ARG A 58 -22.39 3.03 -2.51
N GLN A 59 -22.66 4.09 -3.28
CA GLN A 59 -22.62 4.07 -4.74
C GLN A 59 -21.19 3.82 -5.23
N VAL A 60 -20.18 4.45 -4.60
CA VAL A 60 -18.76 4.24 -4.96
C VAL A 60 -18.35 2.77 -4.79
N VAL A 61 -18.79 2.10 -3.72
CA VAL A 61 -18.53 0.67 -3.51
C VAL A 61 -19.17 -0.17 -4.61
N VAL A 62 -20.46 0.07 -4.91
CA VAL A 62 -21.20 -0.69 -5.92
C VAL A 62 -20.54 -0.52 -7.30
N VAL A 63 -20.25 0.72 -7.70
CA VAL A 63 -19.57 1.03 -8.97
C VAL A 63 -18.19 0.37 -9.03
N SER A 64 -17.42 0.41 -7.93
CA SER A 64 -16.11 -0.25 -7.89
C SER A 64 -16.22 -1.77 -8.07
N VAL A 65 -17.21 -2.41 -7.44
CA VAL A 65 -17.45 -3.86 -7.57
C VAL A 65 -17.90 -4.22 -8.98
N VAL A 66 -18.83 -3.47 -9.57
CA VAL A 66 -19.27 -3.67 -10.95
C VAL A 66 -18.10 -3.53 -11.92
N ASN A 67 -17.26 -2.50 -11.74
CA ASN A 67 -16.06 -2.31 -12.56
C ASN A 67 -15.06 -3.46 -12.43
N ILE A 68 -14.88 -4.05 -11.23
CA ILE A 68 -14.05 -5.25 -11.06
C ILE A 68 -14.57 -6.40 -11.92
N PHE A 69 -15.89 -6.63 -11.96
CA PHE A 69 -16.47 -7.68 -12.80
C PHE A 69 -16.31 -7.39 -14.29
N ILE A 70 -16.54 -6.15 -14.72
CA ILE A 70 -16.37 -5.74 -16.13
C ILE A 70 -14.91 -5.94 -16.57
N VAL A 71 -13.96 -5.42 -15.80
CA VAL A 71 -12.52 -5.53 -16.10
C VAL A 71 -12.05 -6.98 -16.02
N GLY A 72 -12.53 -7.75 -15.05
CA GLY A 72 -12.26 -9.18 -14.93
C GLY A 72 -12.79 -9.98 -16.12
N PHE A 73 -13.99 -9.62 -16.62
CA PHE A 73 -14.55 -10.22 -17.82
C PHE A 73 -13.71 -9.87 -19.07
N ILE A 74 -13.30 -8.61 -19.23
CA ILE A 74 -12.41 -8.19 -20.32
C ILE A 74 -11.09 -8.97 -20.26
N PHE A 75 -10.50 -9.11 -19.08
CA PHE A 75 -9.30 -9.91 -18.90
C PHE A 75 -9.50 -11.36 -19.29
N PHE A 76 -10.60 -11.97 -18.86
CA PHE A 76 -10.91 -13.34 -19.23
C PHE A 76 -11.10 -13.48 -20.75
N ALA A 77 -11.80 -12.54 -21.39
CA ALA A 77 -12.02 -12.53 -22.83
C ALA A 77 -10.72 -12.35 -23.64
N VAL A 78 -9.83 -11.44 -23.19
CA VAL A 78 -8.51 -11.20 -23.79
C VAL A 78 -7.60 -12.41 -23.57
N THR A 79 -7.52 -12.92 -22.34
CA THR A 79 -6.69 -14.08 -21.98
C THR A 79 -7.09 -15.33 -22.74
N LEU A 80 -8.39 -15.59 -22.87
CA LEU A 80 -8.89 -16.73 -23.63
C LEU A 80 -8.89 -16.51 -25.14
N GLN A 81 -8.49 -15.34 -25.63
CA GLN A 81 -8.54 -14.97 -27.05
C GLN A 81 -9.93 -15.17 -27.67
N ILE A 82 -11.01 -14.95 -26.91
CA ILE A 82 -12.38 -15.21 -27.38
C ILE A 82 -12.77 -14.25 -28.50
N MET A 83 -12.19 -13.05 -28.50
CA MET A 83 -12.45 -12.05 -29.53
C MET A 83 -11.71 -12.42 -30.83
N PRO A 84 -12.44 -12.68 -31.93
CA PRO A 84 -11.82 -12.81 -33.24
C PRO A 84 -11.14 -11.47 -33.61
N ASP A 85 -10.08 -11.56 -34.40
CA ASP A 85 -9.31 -10.42 -34.93
C ASP A 85 -8.46 -9.62 -33.94
N MET A 86 -8.11 -10.18 -32.77
CA MET A 86 -7.09 -9.54 -31.93
C MET A 86 -5.72 -9.65 -32.59
N ARG A 87 -5.14 -8.51 -32.96
CA ARG A 87 -3.79 -8.47 -33.53
C ARG A 87 -2.75 -8.71 -32.44
N GLU A 88 -1.76 -9.53 -32.74
CA GLU A 88 -0.54 -9.66 -31.96
C GLU A 88 0.32 -8.41 -32.18
N ALA A 89 -0.09 -7.29 -31.59
CA ALA A 89 0.72 -6.10 -31.54
C ALA A 89 1.81 -6.24 -30.47
N LEU A 90 2.99 -5.69 -30.77
CA LEU A 90 4.13 -5.60 -29.85
C LEU A 90 4.15 -4.18 -29.27
N VAL A 91 4.18 -4.05 -27.94
CA VAL A 91 4.31 -2.75 -27.27
C VAL A 91 5.73 -2.21 -27.45
N PHE A 92 6.68 -3.13 -27.37
CA PHE A 92 8.09 -2.83 -27.52
C PHE A 92 8.70 -3.92 -28.38
N ASP A 93 9.16 -3.53 -29.57
CA ASP A 93 9.97 -4.37 -30.44
C ASP A 93 11.41 -3.85 -30.36
N GLY A 94 12.07 -4.15 -29.25
CA GLY A 94 13.49 -3.86 -29.09
C GLY A 94 14.30 -4.91 -29.84
N ALA A 95 15.52 -4.55 -30.26
CA ALA A 95 16.42 -5.41 -31.05
C ALA A 95 16.69 -6.82 -30.48
N ARG A 96 16.27 -7.11 -29.24
CA ARG A 96 16.50 -8.39 -28.55
C ARG A 96 15.31 -8.97 -27.79
N ARG A 97 14.26 -8.19 -27.50
CA ARG A 97 13.10 -8.63 -26.72
C ARG A 97 11.83 -7.94 -27.19
N SER A 98 10.82 -8.75 -27.45
CA SER A 98 9.48 -8.30 -27.78
C SER A 98 8.55 -8.50 -26.58
N VAL A 99 7.82 -7.44 -26.21
CA VAL A 99 6.77 -7.52 -25.18
C VAL A 99 5.44 -7.42 -25.88
N ALA A 100 4.62 -8.45 -25.74
CA ALA A 100 3.33 -8.51 -26.40
C ALA A 100 2.29 -7.66 -25.66
N VAL A 101 1.41 -6.98 -26.41
CA VAL A 101 0.38 -6.10 -25.82
C VAL A 101 -0.58 -6.87 -24.92
N HIS A 102 -0.88 -8.13 -25.22
CA HIS A 102 -1.79 -8.94 -24.41
C HIS A 102 -1.23 -9.20 -23.00
N GLU A 103 0.10 -9.33 -22.84
CA GLU A 103 0.74 -9.52 -21.53
C GLU A 103 0.68 -8.22 -20.71
N VAL A 104 0.96 -7.08 -21.35
CA VAL A 104 0.84 -5.76 -20.72
C VAL A 104 -0.60 -5.48 -20.29
N THR A 105 -1.57 -5.85 -21.12
CA THR A 105 -3.00 -5.73 -20.83
C THR A 105 -3.39 -6.63 -19.65
N ALA A 106 -2.94 -7.88 -19.65
CA ALA A 106 -3.20 -8.82 -18.56
C ALA A 106 -2.69 -8.26 -17.22
N HIS A 107 -1.47 -7.73 -17.19
CA HIS A 107 -0.88 -7.17 -15.98
C HIS A 107 -1.53 -5.85 -15.53
N SER A 108 -1.89 -4.97 -16.46
CA SER A 108 -2.56 -3.70 -16.14
C SER A 108 -3.96 -3.94 -15.56
N VAL A 109 -4.71 -4.91 -16.11
CA VAL A 109 -6.00 -5.36 -15.56
C VAL A 109 -5.83 -5.89 -14.14
N VAL A 110 -4.93 -6.86 -13.91
CA VAL A 110 -4.75 -7.45 -12.58
C VAL A 110 -4.44 -6.36 -11.55
N THR A 111 -3.61 -5.39 -11.94
CA THR A 111 -3.28 -4.25 -11.07
C THR A 111 -4.50 -3.36 -10.81
N LEU A 112 -5.30 -3.05 -11.83
CA LEU A 112 -6.54 -2.28 -11.68
C LEU A 112 -7.55 -2.99 -10.77
N ILE A 113 -7.77 -4.30 -10.94
CA ILE A 113 -8.66 -5.09 -10.08
C ILE A 113 -8.22 -4.98 -8.62
N ILE A 114 -6.92 -5.12 -8.36
CA ILE A 114 -6.36 -5.02 -7.01
C ILE A 114 -6.57 -3.60 -6.42
N LEU A 115 -6.41 -2.54 -7.22
CA LEU A 115 -6.64 -1.16 -6.79
C LEU A 115 -8.13 -0.83 -6.55
N LEU A 116 -9.02 -1.37 -7.37
CA LEU A 116 -10.47 -1.22 -7.18
C LEU A 116 -10.93 -2.00 -5.94
N LEU A 117 -10.39 -3.21 -5.73
CA LEU A 117 -10.68 -4.01 -4.55
C LEU A 117 -10.23 -3.30 -3.27
N ARG A 118 -9.05 -2.69 -3.29
CA ARG A 118 -8.57 -1.81 -2.22
C ARG A 118 -9.56 -0.70 -1.92
N LEU A 119 -10.00 0.00 -2.96
CA LEU A 119 -10.92 1.12 -2.83
C LEU A 119 -12.21 0.64 -2.16
N ALA A 120 -12.83 -0.40 -2.71
CA ALA A 120 -14.04 -1.02 -2.17
C ALA A 120 -13.87 -1.48 -0.71
N PHE A 121 -12.75 -2.13 -0.38
CA PHE A 121 -12.46 -2.59 0.98
C PHE A 121 -12.36 -1.43 1.98
N ARG A 122 -11.61 -0.37 1.64
CA ARG A 122 -11.45 0.82 2.50
C ARG A 122 -12.79 1.52 2.72
N TYR A 123 -13.59 1.62 1.67
CA TYR A 123 -14.94 2.17 1.78
C TYR A 123 -15.83 1.35 2.70
N ARG A 124 -15.84 0.03 2.54
CA ARG A 124 -16.62 -0.88 3.39
C ARG A 124 -16.23 -0.79 4.85
N ALA A 125 -14.93 -0.78 5.15
CA ALA A 125 -14.43 -0.62 6.52
C ALA A 125 -14.89 0.70 7.15
N THR A 126 -14.93 1.78 6.34
CA THR A 126 -15.38 3.09 6.82
C THR A 126 -16.88 3.14 7.03
N LEU A 127 -17.69 2.55 6.15
CA LEU A 127 -19.15 2.44 6.32
C LEU A 127 -19.50 1.74 7.64
N LYS A 128 -18.81 0.63 7.93
CA LYS A 128 -18.96 -0.11 9.20
C LYS A 128 -18.62 0.75 10.44
N ASN A 129 -17.65 1.66 10.30
CA ASN A 129 -17.26 2.58 11.38
C ASN A 129 -18.14 3.83 11.48
N LYS A 130 -18.75 4.27 10.37
CA LYS A 130 -19.64 5.44 10.31
C LYS A 130 -20.92 5.21 11.12
N GLU A 131 -21.46 4.00 11.06
CA GLU A 131 -22.58 3.56 11.91
C GLU A 131 -22.25 3.66 13.42
N ALA A 132 -20.97 3.73 13.80
CA ALA A 132 -20.54 3.86 15.20
C ALA A 132 -20.14 5.30 15.61
N LYS A 133 -19.93 6.24 14.68
CA LYS A 133 -19.47 7.62 14.95
C LYS A 133 -20.18 8.66 14.06
N ASP A 134 -21.36 9.09 14.48
CA ASP A 134 -22.26 9.99 13.72
C ASP A 134 -21.71 11.37 13.28
N ASN A 135 -20.63 11.89 13.87
CA ASN A 135 -20.27 13.31 13.73
C ASN A 135 -18.92 13.61 13.06
N ILE A 136 -18.23 12.61 12.48
CA ILE A 136 -16.94 12.84 11.82
C ILE A 136 -17.00 12.28 10.40
N ILE A 137 -16.98 13.19 9.41
CA ILE A 137 -16.88 12.81 8.01
C ILE A 137 -15.40 12.71 7.67
N GLN A 138 -14.89 11.48 7.64
CA GLN A 138 -13.53 11.20 7.18
C GLN A 138 -13.54 11.08 5.65
N CYS A 139 -12.73 11.90 4.98
CA CYS A 139 -12.49 11.74 3.55
C CYS A 139 -11.54 10.54 3.34
N ILE A 140 -12.05 9.47 2.71
CA ILE A 140 -11.41 8.14 2.70
C ILE A 140 -10.15 8.11 1.83
N SER A 141 -10.13 8.83 0.70
CA SER A 141 -8.92 8.96 -0.12
C SER A 141 -7.87 9.87 0.52
N TYR A 142 -8.27 10.73 1.46
CA TYR A 142 -7.41 11.76 2.03
C TYR A 142 -6.87 11.48 3.41
N VAL A 143 -7.48 10.56 4.17
CA VAL A 143 -7.19 10.40 5.61
C VAL A 143 -7.24 11.75 6.36
N CYS A 144 -7.91 12.76 5.79
CA CYS A 144 -8.12 14.05 6.42
C CYS A 144 -9.42 13.98 7.22
N MET A 145 -9.32 14.26 8.52
CA MET A 145 -10.49 14.51 9.35
C MET A 145 -10.96 15.95 9.10
N VAL A 146 -11.90 16.12 8.16
CA VAL A 146 -12.56 17.41 7.98
C VAL A 146 -13.71 17.47 8.98
N LYS A 147 -13.56 18.29 10.01
CA LYS A 147 -14.68 18.60 10.92
C LYS A 147 -15.52 19.70 10.27
N PRO A 148 -16.72 19.41 9.75
CA PRO A 148 -17.57 20.47 9.21
C PRO A 148 -17.85 21.46 10.34
N ARG A 149 -17.44 22.72 10.16
CA ARG A 149 -17.93 23.81 11.01
C ARG A 149 -19.36 24.04 10.61
N LEU A 150 -20.29 23.79 11.52
CA LEU A 150 -21.66 24.26 11.37
C LEU A 150 -21.59 25.79 11.37
N VAL A 151 -21.75 26.41 10.21
CA VAL A 151 -22.01 27.84 10.11
C VAL A 151 -23.48 28.01 10.44
N ILE A 152 -23.76 28.42 11.67
CA ILE A 152 -25.12 28.67 12.12
C ILE A 152 -25.44 30.13 11.75
N GLU A 153 -26.25 30.33 10.72
CA GLU A 153 -26.72 31.67 10.31
C GLU A 153 -27.60 32.36 11.37
N ASN A 154 -28.11 31.60 12.35
CA ASN A 154 -28.96 32.13 13.42
C ASN A 154 -28.32 31.99 14.82
N PRO A 155 -27.78 33.07 15.43
CA PRO A 155 -27.07 33.00 16.72
C PRO A 155 -27.93 32.51 17.89
N SER A 156 -29.27 32.64 17.81
CA SER A 156 -30.22 32.18 18.83
C SER A 156 -30.37 30.65 18.90
N LEU A 157 -30.17 29.95 17.77
CA LEU A 157 -30.19 28.48 17.69
C LEU A 157 -28.84 27.86 18.09
N ALA A 158 -27.74 28.59 17.88
CA ALA A 158 -26.40 28.18 18.29
C ALA A 158 -26.26 28.00 19.80
N GLY A 159 -26.85 28.90 20.59
CA GLY A 159 -26.84 28.83 22.06
C GLY A 159 -27.51 27.55 22.59
N ARG A 160 -28.68 27.19 22.04
CA ARG A 160 -29.40 25.97 22.46
C ARG A 160 -28.69 24.69 22.01
N ALA A 161 -28.16 24.65 20.79
CA ALA A 161 -27.42 23.50 20.28
C ALA A 161 -26.11 23.27 21.04
N MET A 162 -25.36 24.34 21.38
CA MET A 162 -24.14 24.24 22.19
C MET A 162 -24.44 23.81 23.63
N ALA A 163 -25.52 24.31 24.25
CA ALA A 163 -25.93 23.89 25.59
C ALA A 163 -26.29 22.39 25.64
N LEU A 164 -27.01 21.89 24.63
CA LEU A 164 -27.35 20.47 24.50
C LEU A 164 -26.11 19.60 24.25
N ALA A 165 -25.20 20.05 23.38
CA ALA A 165 -23.94 19.36 23.11
C ALA A 165 -23.03 19.30 24.35
N LYS A 166 -22.97 20.38 25.14
CA LYS A 166 -22.21 20.43 26.40
C LYS A 166 -22.80 19.47 27.45
N ARG A 167 -24.13 19.37 27.54
CA ARG A 167 -24.85 18.42 28.39
C ARG A 167 -24.63 16.95 27.97
N ASN A 168 -24.60 16.66 26.67
CA ASN A 168 -24.30 15.31 26.17
C ASN A 168 -22.82 14.92 26.30
N SER A 169 -21.90 15.87 26.12
CA SER A 169 -20.46 15.61 26.29
C SER A 169 -20.08 15.29 27.75
N SER A 170 -20.75 15.91 28.72
CA SER A 170 -20.52 15.66 30.15
C SER A 170 -21.13 14.33 30.61
N ARG A 171 -22.25 13.88 30.02
CA ARG A 171 -22.76 12.51 30.19
C ARG A 171 -21.82 11.47 29.58
N ARG A 172 -21.31 11.68 28.36
CA ARG A 172 -20.34 10.76 27.72
C ARG A 172 -19.02 10.67 28.48
N ARG A 173 -18.45 11.79 28.96
CA ARG A 173 -17.22 11.75 29.79
C ARG A 173 -17.40 11.01 31.11
N ARG A 174 -18.62 10.98 31.67
CA ARG A 174 -18.94 10.15 32.84
C ARG A 174 -19.03 8.67 32.50
N TRP A 175 -19.53 8.34 31.31
CA TRP A 175 -19.64 6.97 30.82
C TRP A 175 -18.26 6.37 30.47
N TRP A 176 -17.38 7.13 29.83
CA TRP A 176 -16.00 6.70 29.54
C TRP A 176 -15.18 6.48 30.82
N ARG A 177 -15.27 7.38 31.81
CA ARG A 177 -14.59 7.21 33.10
C ARG A 177 -15.04 5.98 33.90
N ARG A 178 -16.29 5.52 33.75
CA ARG A 178 -16.75 4.26 34.36
C ARG A 178 -16.27 3.02 33.62
N ARG A 179 -16.04 3.11 32.30
CA ARG A 179 -15.53 1.99 31.50
C ARG A 179 -14.05 1.73 31.75
N ASP A 180 -13.25 2.79 31.84
CA ASP A 180 -11.80 2.68 32.13
C ASP A 180 -11.50 2.19 33.56
N ALA A 181 -12.45 2.36 34.50
CA ALA A 181 -12.34 1.84 35.86
C ALA A 181 -12.56 0.31 35.95
N LEU A 182 -13.25 -0.29 34.96
CA LEU A 182 -13.58 -1.73 34.95
C LEU A 182 -12.58 -2.59 34.16
N THR A 183 -11.65 -1.98 33.40
CA THR A 183 -10.68 -2.70 32.55
C THR A 183 -9.23 -2.54 32.99
N LYS A 184 -8.96 -1.99 34.17
CA LYS A 184 -7.61 -1.99 34.75
C LYS A 184 -7.23 -3.39 35.24
N VAL A 185 -6.64 -4.17 34.34
CA VAL A 185 -5.75 -5.27 34.73
C VAL A 185 -4.46 -4.63 35.27
N PRO A 186 -3.87 -5.10 36.40
CA PRO A 186 -2.66 -4.50 36.94
C PRO A 186 -1.46 -4.73 36.02
N ASP A 187 -0.96 -3.67 35.38
CA ASP A 187 0.19 -3.69 34.46
C ASP A 187 1.55 -3.97 35.12
N GLU A 188 1.60 -4.14 36.45
CA GLU A 188 2.83 -4.45 37.18
C GLU A 188 3.40 -5.86 36.91
N TRP A 189 2.58 -6.78 36.37
CA TRP A 189 2.99 -8.17 36.13
C TRP A 189 3.74 -8.40 34.81
N ILE A 190 3.62 -7.48 33.83
CA ILE A 190 4.22 -7.66 32.50
C ILE A 190 5.64 -7.06 32.45
N GLY A 191 5.87 -5.93 33.13
CA GLY A 191 7.18 -5.27 33.16
C GLY A 191 8.29 -6.09 33.85
N ARG A 192 7.97 -6.83 34.92
CA ARG A 192 8.98 -7.59 35.69
C ARG A 192 9.45 -8.87 34.99
N ARG A 193 8.61 -9.54 34.18
CA ARG A 193 9.03 -10.74 33.43
C ARG A 193 9.97 -10.44 32.27
N CYS A 194 9.82 -9.28 31.61
CA CYS A 194 10.70 -8.87 30.51
C CYS A 194 12.10 -8.48 31.01
N ALA A 195 12.20 -7.80 32.15
CA ALA A 195 13.48 -7.38 32.71
C ALA A 195 14.37 -8.54 33.18
N VAL A 196 13.78 -9.64 33.66
CA VAL A 196 14.52 -10.82 34.16
C VAL A 196 15.06 -11.68 33.01
N ARG A 197 14.38 -11.73 31.86
CA ARG A 197 14.82 -12.55 30.71
C ARG A 197 15.98 -11.91 29.91
N LEU A 198 16.06 -10.58 29.90
CA LEU A 198 17.10 -9.83 29.18
C LEU A 198 18.49 -9.93 29.82
N ARG A 199 18.57 -10.23 31.11
CA ARG A 199 19.87 -10.32 31.82
C ARG A 199 20.60 -11.65 31.60
N LEU A 200 19.92 -12.67 31.06
CA LEU A 200 20.45 -14.02 30.88
C LEU A 200 21.09 -14.28 29.50
N VAL A 201 20.84 -13.44 28.50
CA VAL A 201 21.28 -13.69 27.10
C VAL A 201 22.57 -12.94 26.72
N HIS A 202 23.19 -12.22 27.66
CA HIS A 202 24.37 -11.39 27.38
C HIS A 202 25.72 -12.13 27.44
N ARG A 203 25.75 -13.46 27.39
CA ARG A 203 27.01 -14.23 27.35
C ARG A 203 27.08 -15.17 26.14
N GLY A 204 27.85 -14.73 25.14
CA GLY A 204 28.64 -15.59 24.25
C GLY A 204 28.00 -16.02 22.94
N HIS A 205 28.36 -15.37 21.83
CA HIS A 205 28.96 -15.95 20.62
C HIS A 205 28.94 -14.93 19.46
N LYS A 206 30.06 -14.79 18.74
CA LYS A 206 30.39 -13.65 17.87
C LYS A 206 30.07 -13.81 16.37
N TYR A 207 29.19 -14.71 15.95
CA TYR A 207 28.93 -14.93 14.51
C TYR A 207 27.43 -15.05 14.12
N LEU A 208 26.54 -14.42 14.89
CA LEU A 208 25.08 -14.44 14.68
C LEU A 208 24.48 -13.01 14.78
N ALA A 209 25.25 -11.99 14.41
CA ALA A 209 24.90 -10.59 14.70
C ALA A 209 23.63 -10.11 13.98
N ASP A 210 23.43 -10.46 12.71
CA ASP A 210 22.32 -9.92 11.92
C ASP A 210 20.96 -10.53 12.31
N ASP A 211 20.91 -11.86 12.53
CA ASP A 211 19.68 -12.54 12.97
C ASP A 211 19.27 -12.13 14.38
N ILE A 212 20.23 -11.90 15.28
CA ILE A 212 19.96 -11.41 16.64
C ILE A 212 19.46 -9.96 16.62
N VAL A 213 20.00 -9.12 15.74
CA VAL A 213 19.53 -7.72 15.60
C VAL A 213 18.10 -7.70 15.05
N LEU A 214 17.80 -8.48 14.00
CA LEU A 214 16.45 -8.55 13.43
C LEU A 214 15.44 -9.13 14.44
N ALA A 215 15.80 -10.20 15.16
CA ALA A 215 14.96 -10.80 16.19
C ALA A 215 14.70 -9.83 17.36
N ASN A 216 15.73 -9.09 17.80
CA ASN A 216 15.56 -8.04 18.80
C ASN A 216 14.67 -6.90 18.30
N PHE A 217 14.78 -6.54 17.01
CA PHE A 217 13.91 -5.53 16.40
C PHE A 217 12.44 -5.95 16.44
N VAL A 218 12.15 -7.20 16.07
CA VAL A 218 10.79 -7.78 16.08
C VAL A 218 10.20 -7.85 17.49
N LEU A 219 11.02 -8.16 18.50
CA LEU A 219 10.58 -8.21 19.91
C LEU A 219 10.14 -6.84 20.45
N HIS A 220 10.65 -5.74 19.89
CA HIS A 220 10.32 -4.38 20.30
C HIS A 220 9.16 -3.76 19.49
N TYR A 221 8.59 -4.48 18.54
CA TYR A 221 7.41 -4.03 17.81
C TYR A 221 6.17 -4.02 18.69
N GLN A 222 5.43 -2.91 18.62
CA GLN A 222 4.12 -2.85 19.26
C GLN A 222 3.15 -3.74 18.48
N ARG A 223 2.77 -4.88 19.07
CA ARG A 223 1.88 -5.89 18.42
C ARG A 223 0.61 -5.29 17.82
N ARG A 224 0.01 -4.29 18.48
CA ARG A 224 -1.19 -3.61 18.00
C ARG A 224 -0.93 -2.77 16.75
N LEU A 225 0.19 -2.05 16.71
CA LEU A 225 0.57 -1.24 15.55
C LEU A 225 1.00 -2.15 14.39
N LEU A 226 1.77 -3.21 14.67
CA LEU A 226 2.15 -4.22 13.67
C LEU A 226 0.93 -4.92 13.07
N SER A 227 -0.07 -5.27 13.89
CA SER A 227 -1.32 -5.86 13.40
C SER A 227 -2.12 -4.87 12.52
N GLN A 228 -2.15 -3.59 12.88
CA GLN A 228 -2.78 -2.56 12.05
C GLN A 228 -2.03 -2.31 10.74
N LEU A 229 -0.70 -2.36 10.80
CA LEU A 229 0.17 -2.23 9.65
C LEU A 229 0.03 -3.43 8.72
N ALA A 230 0.09 -4.66 9.23
CA ALA A 230 -0.14 -5.88 8.47
C ALA A 230 -1.55 -5.94 7.87
N GLY A 231 -2.55 -5.37 8.56
CA GLY A 231 -3.90 -5.18 8.04
C GLY A 231 -4.03 -4.02 7.03
N SER A 232 -2.99 -3.19 6.86
CA SER A 232 -2.99 -2.11 5.87
C SER A 232 -2.78 -2.68 4.49
N PHE A 233 -3.73 -2.40 3.60
CA PHE A 233 -3.63 -2.78 2.20
C PHE A 233 -2.34 -2.28 1.55
N ASP A 234 -1.85 -1.08 1.92
CA ASP A 234 -0.61 -0.53 1.35
C ASP A 234 0.58 -1.46 1.60
N VAL A 235 0.67 -2.00 2.82
CA VAL A 235 1.73 -2.91 3.26
C VAL A 235 1.61 -4.24 2.56
N ALA A 236 0.41 -4.84 2.61
CA ALA A 236 0.16 -6.13 1.97
C ALA A 236 0.40 -6.07 0.45
N PHE A 237 -0.06 -5.00 -0.19
CA PHE A 237 0.16 -4.78 -1.62
C PHE A 237 1.65 -4.63 -1.95
N LEU A 238 2.37 -3.77 -1.24
CA LEU A 238 3.80 -3.58 -1.49
C LEU A 238 4.62 -4.83 -1.23
N SER A 239 4.38 -5.50 -0.10
CA SER A 239 5.00 -6.78 0.24
C SER A 239 4.75 -7.82 -0.85
N PHE A 240 3.51 -7.92 -1.36
CA PHE A 240 3.18 -8.82 -2.48
C PHE A 240 3.93 -8.44 -3.76
N GLN A 241 3.91 -7.17 -4.18
CA GLN A 241 4.58 -6.71 -5.40
C GLN A 241 6.09 -7.00 -5.36
N PHE A 242 6.73 -6.71 -4.22
CA PHE A 242 8.15 -6.97 -4.05
C PHE A 242 8.47 -8.46 -3.94
N SER A 243 7.62 -9.27 -3.30
CA SER A 243 7.82 -10.72 -3.25
C SER A 243 7.76 -11.35 -4.63
N VAL A 244 6.79 -10.92 -5.45
CA VAL A 244 6.68 -11.34 -6.85
C VAL A 244 7.90 -10.87 -7.65
N LEU A 245 8.32 -9.62 -7.49
CA LEU A 245 9.53 -9.10 -8.13
C LEU A 245 10.76 -9.96 -7.80
N THR A 246 10.98 -10.26 -6.51
CA THR A 246 12.13 -11.08 -6.08
C THR A 246 12.06 -12.52 -6.59
N LEU A 247 10.86 -13.12 -6.64
CA LEU A 247 10.68 -14.44 -7.23
C LEU A 247 11.00 -14.44 -8.73
N CYS A 248 10.56 -13.43 -9.47
CA CYS A 248 10.89 -13.28 -10.88
C CYS A 248 12.41 -13.09 -11.09
N VAL A 249 13.08 -12.34 -10.22
CA VAL A 249 14.55 -12.19 -10.27
C VAL A 249 15.23 -13.54 -10.00
N CYS A 250 14.84 -14.26 -8.95
CA CYS A 250 15.39 -15.59 -8.66
C CYS A 250 15.21 -16.54 -9.85
N ASP A 251 14.03 -16.56 -10.46
CA ASP A 251 13.74 -17.43 -11.60
C ASP A 251 14.55 -17.06 -12.85
N LEU A 252 14.76 -15.75 -13.07
CA LEU A 252 15.58 -15.23 -14.17
C LEU A 252 17.06 -15.64 -14.05
N PHE A 253 17.55 -15.77 -12.82
CA PHE A 253 18.88 -16.29 -12.47
C PHE A 253 18.86 -17.81 -12.16
N GLN A 254 17.84 -18.54 -12.60
CA GLN A 254 17.74 -20.00 -12.43
C GLN A 254 17.92 -20.50 -10.99
N TRP A 255 17.55 -19.68 -10.01
CA TRP A 255 17.71 -20.00 -8.59
C TRP A 255 19.17 -20.19 -8.15
N ASP A 256 20.12 -19.54 -8.84
CA ASP A 256 21.52 -19.51 -8.45
C ASP A 256 21.68 -19.00 -7.00
N PHE A 257 22.48 -19.70 -6.20
CA PHE A 257 22.63 -19.41 -4.77
C PHE A 257 23.01 -17.94 -4.46
N PRO A 258 23.96 -17.30 -5.18
CA PRO A 258 24.27 -15.89 -4.94
C PRO A 258 23.08 -14.96 -5.23
N SER A 259 22.35 -15.22 -6.33
CA SER A 259 21.21 -14.42 -6.76
C SER A 259 20.02 -14.56 -5.81
N VAL A 260 19.76 -15.77 -5.32
CA VAL A 260 18.73 -16.05 -4.31
C VAL A 260 19.08 -15.36 -2.99
N THR A 261 20.34 -15.44 -2.55
CA THR A 261 20.78 -14.81 -1.31
C THR A 261 20.70 -13.29 -1.38
N MET A 262 21.11 -12.69 -2.51
CA MET A 262 20.97 -11.25 -2.75
C MET A 262 19.49 -10.83 -2.76
N SER A 263 18.63 -11.59 -3.46
CA SER A 263 17.20 -11.31 -3.55
C SER A 263 16.50 -11.45 -2.21
N ALA A 264 16.86 -12.46 -1.41
CA ALA A 264 16.36 -12.64 -0.04
C ALA A 264 16.80 -11.51 0.89
N THR A 265 18.05 -11.07 0.79
CA THR A 265 18.56 -9.91 1.54
C THR A 265 17.77 -8.64 1.18
N LEU A 266 17.57 -8.36 -0.10
CA LEU A 266 16.75 -7.22 -0.55
C LEU A 266 15.30 -7.33 -0.06
N TRP A 267 14.71 -8.52 -0.12
CA TRP A 267 13.37 -8.80 0.38
C TRP A 267 13.25 -8.49 1.88
N LEU A 268 14.24 -8.88 2.69
CA LEU A 268 14.30 -8.58 4.12
C LEU A 268 14.42 -7.07 4.37
N TRP A 269 15.29 -6.36 3.63
CA TRP A 269 15.43 -4.90 3.75
C TRP A 269 14.12 -4.17 3.44
N ILE A 270 13.40 -4.60 2.40
CA ILE A 270 12.09 -4.03 2.07
C ILE A 270 11.11 -4.28 3.22
N HIS A 271 10.99 -5.51 3.71
CA HIS A 271 10.06 -5.83 4.80
C HIS A 271 10.40 -5.05 6.07
N TRP A 272 11.69 -4.89 6.37
CA TRP A 272 12.16 -4.04 7.44
C TRP A 272 11.69 -2.58 7.26
N ILE A 273 11.83 -2.00 6.07
CA ILE A 273 11.30 -0.64 5.79
C ILE A 273 9.80 -0.59 6.03
N LEU A 274 9.04 -1.58 5.56
CA LEU A 274 7.59 -1.59 5.74
C LEU A 274 7.23 -1.67 7.23
N THR A 275 7.98 -2.43 8.03
CA THR A 275 7.74 -2.59 9.46
C THR A 275 8.37 -1.51 10.34
N LEU A 276 9.16 -0.58 9.79
CA LEU A 276 9.76 0.52 10.56
C LEU A 276 8.69 1.31 11.31
N ASP A 277 7.53 1.56 10.70
CA ASP A 277 6.40 2.25 11.32
C ASP A 277 5.89 1.58 12.61
N ALA A 278 6.08 0.26 12.76
CA ALA A 278 5.69 -0.48 13.97
C ALA A 278 6.65 -0.26 15.16
N LEU A 279 7.79 0.41 14.95
CA LEU A 279 8.77 0.69 15.99
C LEU A 279 8.44 1.99 16.73
N VAL A 280 8.30 1.89 18.06
CA VAL A 280 7.99 3.02 18.96
C VAL A 280 9.11 4.08 18.91
N PRO A 281 8.79 5.39 18.86
CA PRO A 281 9.79 6.46 18.73
C PRO A 281 10.82 6.49 19.87
N ILE A 282 10.44 6.13 21.11
CA ILE A 282 11.39 5.99 22.23
C ILE A 282 12.49 4.97 21.93
N GLN A 283 12.14 3.85 21.29
CA GLN A 283 13.13 2.82 20.95
C GLN A 283 14.01 3.27 19.79
N ARG A 284 13.47 4.01 18.82
CA ARG A 284 14.26 4.66 17.76
C ARG A 284 15.31 5.61 18.33
N LEU A 285 14.92 6.43 19.33
CA LEU A 285 15.82 7.37 20.00
C LEU A 285 16.93 6.64 20.77
N ARG A 286 16.59 5.55 21.48
CA ARG A 286 17.57 4.74 22.24
C ARG A 286 18.61 4.08 21.34
N TRP A 287 18.23 3.69 20.13
CA TRP A 287 19.15 3.10 19.16
C TRP A 287 19.87 4.13 18.29
N GLY A 288 19.61 5.44 18.50
CA GLY A 288 20.16 6.49 17.64
C GLY A 288 19.72 6.36 16.19
N PHE A 289 18.63 5.61 15.93
CA PHE A 289 18.24 5.23 14.59
C PHE A 289 17.60 6.42 13.88
N ARG A 290 18.31 6.94 12.87
CA ARG A 290 17.82 8.02 12.03
C ARG A 290 17.00 7.46 10.88
N ILE A 291 15.84 8.06 10.65
CA ILE A 291 14.98 7.71 9.51
C ILE A 291 15.67 7.94 8.16
N GLU A 292 16.73 8.75 8.13
CA GLU A 292 17.58 9.00 6.96
C GLU A 292 18.20 7.70 6.40
N TYR A 293 18.46 6.70 7.24
CA TYR A 293 18.95 5.40 6.77
C TYR A 293 17.93 4.69 5.85
N THR A 294 16.63 4.91 6.08
CA THR A 294 15.57 4.42 5.19
C THR A 294 15.70 5.00 3.79
N THR A 295 16.07 6.28 3.67
CA THR A 295 16.31 6.96 2.39
C THR A 295 17.41 6.25 1.59
N LEU A 296 18.52 5.91 2.25
CA LEU A 296 19.64 5.22 1.60
C LEU A 296 19.23 3.85 1.06
N VAL A 297 18.48 3.07 1.84
CA VAL A 297 17.98 1.76 1.39
C VAL A 297 16.99 1.91 0.23
N LEU A 298 16.08 2.90 0.29
CA LEU A 298 15.13 3.18 -0.80
C LEU A 298 15.83 3.60 -2.10
N VAL A 299 16.88 4.42 -2.01
CA VAL A 299 17.69 4.83 -3.17
C VAL A 299 18.44 3.64 -3.75
N MET A 300 19.05 2.80 -2.90
CA MET A 300 19.72 1.58 -3.35
C MET A 300 18.76 0.64 -4.08
N LEU A 301 17.53 0.46 -3.56
CA LEU A 301 16.49 -0.33 -4.22
C LEU A 301 16.09 0.25 -5.58
N PHE A 302 15.96 1.58 -5.67
CA PHE A 302 15.62 2.26 -6.92
C PHE A 302 16.74 2.11 -7.97
N ILE A 303 18.00 2.31 -7.57
CA ILE A 303 19.16 2.11 -8.45
C ILE A 303 19.25 0.65 -8.90
N GLY A 304 19.08 -0.31 -8.00
CA GLY A 304 19.07 -1.74 -8.34
C GLY A 304 18.00 -2.10 -9.36
N GLN A 305 16.80 -1.53 -9.24
CA GLN A 305 15.74 -1.68 -10.24
C GLN A 305 16.10 -1.06 -11.58
N ALA A 306 16.68 0.14 -11.59
CA ALA A 306 17.09 0.82 -12.82
C ALA A 306 18.23 0.07 -13.54
N VAL A 307 19.20 -0.47 -12.80
CA VAL A 307 20.27 -1.30 -13.34
C VAL A 307 19.68 -2.57 -13.96
N LEU A 308 18.78 -3.26 -13.25
CA LEU A 308 18.16 -4.47 -13.79
C LEU A 308 17.27 -4.18 -15.01
N TYR A 309 16.58 -3.04 -15.04
CA TYR A 309 15.80 -2.58 -16.19
C TYR A 309 16.69 -2.30 -17.41
N ASN A 310 17.81 -1.60 -17.22
CA ASN A 310 18.80 -1.36 -18.27
C ASN A 310 19.46 -2.66 -18.75
N GLU A 311 19.72 -3.59 -17.83
CA GLU A 311 20.27 -4.90 -18.17
C GLU A 311 19.33 -5.71 -19.06
N LEU A 312 18.02 -5.67 -18.77
CA LEU A 312 16.99 -6.35 -19.55
C LEU A 312 16.78 -5.75 -20.95
N ILE A 313 16.96 -4.44 -21.12
CA ILE A 313 16.65 -3.73 -22.37
C ILE A 313 17.89 -3.49 -23.24
N ALA A 314 18.99 -3.05 -22.65
CA ALA A 314 20.14 -2.51 -23.37
C ALA A 314 21.37 -3.42 -23.31
N TRP A 315 21.80 -3.82 -22.11
CA TRP A 315 23.13 -4.44 -21.93
C TRP A 315 23.16 -5.94 -22.23
N ASN A 316 22.20 -6.72 -21.70
CA ASN A 316 22.14 -8.18 -21.84
C ASN A 316 23.49 -8.89 -21.58
N THR A 317 24.29 -8.33 -20.67
CA THR A 317 25.58 -8.87 -20.22
C THR A 317 25.40 -10.13 -19.37
N LEU A 318 24.35 -10.16 -18.55
CA LEU A 318 23.99 -11.24 -17.63
C LEU A 318 23.24 -12.40 -18.31
N ARG A 319 23.01 -12.34 -19.64
CA ARG A 319 22.33 -13.39 -20.44
C ARG A 319 21.03 -13.90 -19.80
N LEU A 320 20.24 -12.99 -19.25
CA LEU A 320 19.01 -13.27 -18.52
C LEU A 320 18.02 -14.05 -19.42
N GLN A 321 17.54 -15.22 -18.96
CA GLN A 321 16.70 -16.10 -19.79
C GLN A 321 15.21 -15.79 -19.66
N ASP A 322 14.53 -15.49 -20.77
CA ASP A 322 13.07 -15.38 -20.75
C ASP A 322 12.45 -16.78 -20.67
N ARG A 323 11.92 -17.11 -19.48
CA ARG A 323 11.29 -18.41 -19.19
C ARG A 323 9.78 -18.25 -19.09
N VAL A 324 9.07 -19.35 -19.37
CA VAL A 324 7.65 -19.46 -19.08
C VAL A 324 7.51 -19.74 -17.59
N PHE A 325 7.03 -18.75 -16.83
CA PHE A 325 6.78 -18.88 -15.39
C PHE A 325 5.60 -19.81 -15.12
N LEU A 326 4.56 -19.70 -15.93
CA LEU A 326 3.33 -20.44 -15.73
C LEU A 326 2.65 -20.75 -17.06
N GLU A 327 2.46 -22.04 -17.35
CA GLU A 327 1.74 -22.51 -18.53
C GLU A 327 0.36 -23.02 -18.10
N PHE A 328 -0.70 -22.39 -18.59
CA PHE A 328 -2.06 -22.88 -18.44
C PHE A 328 -2.57 -23.38 -19.78
N ARG A 329 -3.14 -24.59 -19.80
CA ARG A 329 -3.88 -25.11 -20.95
C ARG A 329 -5.36 -24.97 -20.68
N VAL A 330 -6.04 -24.10 -21.43
CA VAL A 330 -7.49 -23.94 -21.38
C VAL A 330 -8.06 -24.42 -22.72
N GLY A 331 -8.62 -25.62 -22.73
CA GLY A 331 -9.07 -26.28 -23.96
C GLY A 331 -7.91 -26.58 -24.91
N SER A 332 -8.01 -26.14 -26.16
CA SER A 332 -6.96 -26.27 -27.18
C SER A 332 -5.89 -25.18 -27.12
N ARG A 333 -6.06 -24.16 -26.30
CA ARG A 333 -5.17 -22.98 -26.23
C ARG A 333 -4.16 -23.13 -25.09
N ARG A 334 -2.90 -22.80 -25.39
CA ARG A 334 -1.81 -22.73 -24.40
C ARG A 334 -1.55 -21.26 -24.08
N LEU A 335 -1.74 -20.90 -22.82
CA LEU A 335 -1.42 -19.60 -22.27
C LEU A 335 -0.09 -19.72 -21.55
N ALA A 336 0.95 -19.09 -22.07
CA ALA A 336 2.28 -19.06 -21.46
C ALA A 336 2.51 -17.67 -20.86
N TRP A 337 2.62 -17.58 -19.53
CA TRP A 337 3.03 -16.35 -18.86
C TRP A 337 4.54 -16.33 -18.73
N ARG A 338 5.17 -15.34 -19.35
CA ARG A 338 6.62 -15.19 -19.36
C ARG A 338 7.10 -14.37 -18.17
N VAL A 339 8.30 -14.69 -17.68
CA VAL A 339 8.90 -14.03 -16.51
C VAL A 339 9.23 -12.58 -16.81
N VAL A 340 9.75 -12.28 -18.00
CA VAL A 340 10.27 -10.94 -18.33
C VAL A 340 9.16 -9.87 -18.38
N PRO A 341 8.03 -10.07 -19.08
CA PRO A 341 6.92 -9.11 -19.08
C PRO A 341 6.34 -8.89 -17.68
N MET A 342 6.25 -9.98 -16.90
CA MET A 342 5.82 -9.93 -15.51
C MET A 342 6.78 -9.12 -14.66
N LEU A 343 8.09 -9.37 -14.77
CA LEU A 343 9.13 -8.62 -14.07
C LEU A 343 9.10 -7.13 -14.43
N MET A 344 9.00 -6.79 -15.72
CA MET A 344 8.93 -5.41 -16.20
C MET A 344 7.72 -4.66 -15.63
N SER A 345 6.54 -5.30 -15.66
CA SER A 345 5.34 -4.70 -15.08
C SER A 345 5.51 -4.43 -13.58
N ARG A 346 6.09 -5.40 -12.84
CA ARG A 346 6.34 -5.26 -11.40
C ARG A 346 7.37 -4.19 -11.09
N MET A 347 8.44 -4.09 -11.87
CA MET A 347 9.45 -3.05 -11.74
C MET A 347 8.85 -1.65 -11.83
N VAL A 348 8.05 -1.37 -12.86
CA VAL A 348 7.40 -0.06 -13.02
C VAL A 348 6.54 0.27 -11.80
N ILE A 349 5.72 -0.68 -11.35
CA ILE A 349 4.89 -0.49 -10.15
C ILE A 349 5.79 -0.22 -8.94
N THR A 350 6.76 -1.09 -8.66
CA THR A 350 7.63 -0.94 -7.49
C THR A 350 8.46 0.33 -7.53
N SER A 351 8.93 0.79 -8.69
CA SER A 351 9.68 2.03 -8.86
C SER A 351 8.82 3.26 -8.56
N VAL A 352 7.58 3.26 -9.06
CA VAL A 352 6.61 4.34 -8.77
C VAL A 352 6.26 4.38 -7.29
N TRP A 353 6.27 3.24 -6.60
CA TRP A 353 6.05 3.15 -5.17
C TRP A 353 7.28 3.49 -4.32
N THR A 354 8.49 3.09 -4.71
CA THR A 354 9.72 3.51 -4.02
C THR A 354 9.92 5.00 -4.14
N LEU A 355 9.65 5.59 -5.31
CA LEU A 355 9.67 7.05 -5.49
C LEU A 355 8.64 7.74 -4.60
N ARG A 356 7.43 7.17 -4.44
CA ARG A 356 6.42 7.67 -3.51
C ARG A 356 6.93 7.66 -2.06
N LEU A 357 7.54 6.55 -1.63
CA LEU A 357 8.10 6.43 -0.28
C LEU A 357 9.24 7.43 -0.07
N LEU A 358 10.12 7.56 -1.06
CA LEU A 358 11.23 8.52 -1.03
C LEU A 358 10.73 9.96 -0.93
N TRP A 359 9.75 10.33 -1.76
CA TRP A 359 9.10 11.64 -1.71
C TRP A 359 8.47 11.92 -0.34
N ARG A 360 7.83 10.92 0.27
CA ARG A 360 7.24 11.06 1.61
C ARG A 360 8.29 11.26 2.69
N VAL A 361 9.35 10.44 2.67
CA VAL A 361 10.45 10.57 3.62
C VAL A 361 11.12 11.94 3.48
N TRP A 362 11.28 12.44 2.25
CA TRP A 362 11.88 13.74 1.98
C TRP A 362 11.01 14.93 2.41
N ARG A 363 9.70 14.86 2.20
CA ARG A 363 8.77 15.97 2.52
C ARG A 363 8.29 15.98 3.97
N ARG A 364 8.76 15.05 4.78
CA ARG A 364 8.34 14.91 6.18
C ARG A 364 8.78 16.12 6.99
N HIS A 365 7.86 16.71 7.74
CA HIS A 365 8.15 17.89 8.56
C HIS A 365 8.45 17.52 10.02
N ASP A 366 7.86 16.42 10.53
CA ASP A 366 8.02 15.95 11.92
C ASP A 366 8.59 14.53 12.01
N ALA A 367 9.53 14.32 12.94
CA ALA A 367 10.24 13.05 13.14
C ALA A 367 9.33 11.88 13.58
N ASP A 368 8.10 12.16 14.02
CA ASP A 368 7.12 11.17 14.50
C ASP A 368 6.03 10.78 13.47
N GLU A 369 5.96 11.45 12.32
CA GLU A 369 4.95 11.16 11.27
C GLU A 369 5.16 9.80 10.56
N LEU A 370 4.29 8.82 10.75
CA LEU A 370 4.45 7.47 10.19
C LEU A 370 4.57 7.47 8.64
N ILE A 371 5.50 6.70 8.08
CA ILE A 371 5.84 6.69 6.64
C ILE A 371 4.72 6.04 5.80
N MET A 372 4.11 4.99 6.35
CA MET A 372 3.23 4.05 5.67
C MET A 372 1.78 4.16 6.13
N ILE A 373 1.56 4.32 7.43
CA ILE A 373 0.23 4.61 7.99
C ILE A 373 0.05 6.13 8.04
N HIS A 374 -0.90 6.68 7.29
CA HIS A 374 -1.22 8.12 7.42
C HIS A 374 -1.91 8.38 8.77
N GLY A 375 -1.22 9.13 9.63
CA GLY A 375 -1.75 9.66 10.88
C GLY A 375 -0.66 10.02 11.88
N ASP A 376 -0.87 11.09 12.64
CA ASP A 376 -0.12 11.34 13.86
C ASP A 376 -0.58 10.35 14.93
N VAL A 377 0.37 9.60 15.46
CA VAL A 377 0.13 8.80 16.66
C VAL A 377 0.55 9.67 17.84
N GLU A 378 -0.44 10.26 18.52
CA GLU A 378 -0.22 10.84 19.84
C GLU A 378 0.11 9.70 20.81
N TYR A 379 1.38 9.55 21.14
CA TYR A 379 1.81 8.70 22.23
C TYR A 379 1.48 9.41 23.54
N ASN A 380 0.41 8.98 24.22
CA ASN A 380 0.14 9.41 25.59
C ASN A 380 1.20 8.82 26.51
N TYR A 381 2.34 9.50 26.62
CA TYR A 381 3.25 9.31 27.72
C TYR A 381 2.55 9.87 28.95
N THR A 382 1.92 9.00 29.74
CA THR A 382 1.53 9.37 31.10
C THR A 382 2.81 9.75 31.83
N SER A 383 3.08 11.05 31.92
CA SER A 383 4.16 11.60 32.73
C SER A 383 3.84 11.28 34.19
N SER A 384 4.30 10.14 34.66
CA SER A 384 4.47 9.86 36.09
C SER A 384 5.66 10.67 36.62
N ALA A 385 5.57 11.99 36.48
CA ALA A 385 6.57 12.96 36.95
C ALA A 385 5.89 14.08 37.75
N THR A 386 4.78 13.76 38.40
CA THR A 386 4.17 14.61 39.45
C THR A 386 4.24 13.97 40.84
N ASP A 387 5.13 12.99 41.04
CA ASP A 387 5.42 12.36 42.34
C ASP A 387 6.86 12.67 42.85
N GLN A 388 7.46 13.78 42.42
CA GLN A 388 8.66 14.35 43.07
C GLN A 388 8.44 15.75 43.65
N ALA A 389 7.19 16.09 43.97
CA ALA A 389 6.87 17.23 44.81
C ALA A 389 5.95 16.77 45.95
N ARG A 390 6.52 15.98 46.87
CA ARG A 390 6.05 15.88 48.26
C ARG A 390 7.19 15.48 49.17
#